data_AF-A0A0K8MG84-F1
#
_entry.id   AF-A0A0K8MG84-F1
#
_cell.length_a   1.000
_cell.length_b   1.000
_cell.length_c   1.000
_cell.angle_alpha   90.00
_cell.angle_beta   90.00
_cell.angle_gamma   90.00
#
_symmetry.space_group_name_H-M   'P 1'
#
loop_
_entity.id
_entity.type
_entity.pdbx_description
1 polymer ?
#
loop_
_entity_poly.entity_id
_entity_poly.type
_entity_poly.pdbx_seq_one_letter_code
_entity_poly.pdbx_strand_id
1 'polypeptide(L)' 'MDQHTTSQTVTEWPRWLNLKDGAKYAGCSVNTFRRHLVATGRVTAHLTDFGNRYDRDEISQAIENWY' A
#
# COMPACT_ATOMS: atom_id res chain seq x y z
N MET A 1 -18.57 6.84 34.80
CA MET A 1 -18.47 5.74 33.80
C MET A 1 -17.78 6.38 32.61
N ASP A 2 -16.45 6.39 32.64
CA ASP A 2 -15.65 7.26 31.77
C ASP A 2 -14.79 6.34 30.91
N GLN A 3 -15.40 5.82 29.86
CA GLN A 3 -14.73 5.01 28.87
C GLN A 3 -13.89 5.95 27.99
N HIS A 4 -12.62 6.14 28.37
CA HIS A 4 -11.59 6.64 27.47
C HIS A 4 -11.33 5.55 26.41
N THR A 5 -12.13 5.54 25.34
CA THR A 5 -11.83 4.73 24.15
C THR A 5 -10.58 5.32 23.52
N THR A 6 -9.42 4.73 23.84
CA THR A 6 -8.21 4.91 23.06
C THR A 6 -8.53 4.45 21.64
N SER A 7 -8.78 5.42 20.77
CA SER A 7 -8.91 5.23 19.34
C SER A 7 -7.54 4.76 18.84
N GLN A 8 -7.30 3.45 18.91
CA GLN A 8 -6.30 2.82 18.05
C GLN A 8 -6.77 3.12 16.64
N THR A 9 -6.14 4.12 16.02
CA THR A 9 -6.27 4.42 14.60
C THR A 9 -5.72 3.23 13.84
N VAL A 10 -6.50 2.16 13.72
CA VAL A 10 -6.35 1.20 12.65
C VAL A 10 -6.48 2.06 11.40
N THR A 11 -5.36 2.40 10.80
CA THR A 11 -5.35 3.15 9.55
C THR A 11 -5.90 2.16 8.53
N GLU A 12 -7.22 2.12 8.36
CA GLU A 12 -7.87 1.30 7.37
C GLU A 12 -7.45 1.83 6.00
N TRP A 13 -6.35 1.27 5.51
CA TRP A 13 -5.81 1.60 4.21
C TRP A 13 -6.87 1.25 3.16
N PRO A 14 -7.27 2.22 2.31
CA PRO A 14 -8.22 1.95 1.25
C PRO A 14 -7.63 0.91 0.29
N ARG A 15 -8.50 0.17 -0.40
CA ARG A 15 -8.08 -0.85 -1.36
C ARG A 15 -7.15 -0.27 -2.45
N TRP A 16 -7.45 0.94 -2.91
CA TRP A 16 -6.71 1.62 -3.97
C TRP A 16 -5.76 2.67 -3.40
N LEU A 17 -4.48 2.31 -3.31
CA LEU A 17 -3.42 3.18 -2.81
C LEU A 17 -2.77 3.93 -3.96
N ASN A 18 -2.41 5.20 -3.75
CA ASN A 18 -1.52 5.88 -4.68
C ASN A 18 -0.08 5.39 -4.46
N LEU A 19 0.86 5.81 -5.31
CA LEU A 19 2.26 5.37 -5.22
C LEU A 19 2.91 5.66 -3.87
N LYS A 20 2.62 6.82 -3.25
CA LYS A 20 3.21 7.22 -1.97
C LYS A 20 2.63 6.40 -0.82
N ASP A 21 1.32 6.21 -0.81
CA ASP A 21 0.62 5.42 0.19
C ASP A 21 0.97 3.93 0.07
N GLY A 22 1.11 3.40 -1.15
CA GLY A 22 1.55 2.03 -1.39
C GLY A 22 2.98 1.79 -0.89
N ALA A 23 3.90 2.73 -1.12
CA ALA A 23 5.26 2.67 -0.59
C ALA A 23 5.28 2.74 0.95
N LYS A 24 4.46 3.63 1.54
CA LYS A 24 4.32 3.76 3.00
C LYS A 24 3.72 2.50 3.63
N TYR A 25 2.72 1.90 2.98
CA TYR A 25 2.11 0.64 3.39
C TYR A 25 3.12 -0.51 3.34
N ALA A 26 3.93 -0.57 2.28
CA ALA A 26 5.01 -1.54 2.14
C ALA A 26 6.24 -1.26 3.03
N GLY A 27 6.22 -0.20 3.84
CA GLY A 27 7.35 0.16 4.71
C GLY A 27 8.64 0.50 3.97
N CYS A 28 8.57 0.89 2.69
CA CYS A 28 9.74 1.19 1.87
C CYS A 28 9.66 2.57 1.20
N SER A 29 10.78 3.02 0.64
CA SER A 29 10.83 4.27 -0.11
C SER A 29 10.09 4.15 -1.44
N VAL A 30 9.46 5.24 -1.90
CA VAL A 30 8.74 5.30 -3.19
C VAL A 30 9.59 4.79 -4.36
N ASN A 31 10.89 5.10 -4.35
CA ASN A 31 11.81 4.66 -5.40
C ASN A 31 12.03 3.14 -5.36
N THR A 32 12.21 2.58 -4.16
CA THR A 32 12.30 1.14 -3.92
C THR A 32 11.02 0.43 -4.35
N PHE A 33 9.86 0.97 -3.95
CA PHE A 33 8.56 0.44 -4.33
C PHE A 33 8.41 0.38 -5.86
N ARG A 34 8.70 1.49 -6.55
CA ARG A 34 8.62 1.53 -8.02
C ARG A 34 9.59 0.56 -8.69
N ARG A 35 10.84 0.45 -8.21
CA ARG A 35 11.88 -0.39 -8.83
C ARG A 35 11.72 -1.88 -8.54
N HIS A 36 11.27 -2.25 -7.34
CA HIS A 36 11.29 -3.64 -6.88
C HIS A 36 9.91 -4.29 -6.82
N LEU A 37 8.84 -3.50 -6.74
CA LEU A 37 7.47 -4.01 -6.72
C LEU A 37 6.77 -3.76 -8.07
N VAL A 38 6.83 -2.53 -8.57
CA VAL A 38 6.17 -2.19 -9.85
C VAL A 38 6.97 -2.66 -11.06
N ALA A 39 8.27 -2.35 -11.13
CA ALA A 39 9.07 -2.69 -12.31
C ALA A 39 9.38 -4.19 -12.44
N THR A 40 9.26 -4.97 -11.36
CA THR A 40 9.38 -6.43 -11.39
C THR A 40 8.05 -7.12 -11.73
N GLY A 41 6.95 -6.36 -11.86
CA GLY A 41 5.62 -6.89 -12.11
C GLY A 41 4.95 -7.55 -10.90
N ARG A 42 5.49 -7.36 -9.69
CA ARG A 42 4.90 -7.90 -8.45
C ARG A 42 3.66 -7.12 -8.00
N VAL A 43 3.59 -5.83 -8.33
CA VAL A 43 2.42 -4.99 -8.07
C VAL A 43 2.03 -4.25 -9.35
N THR A 44 0.79 -4.43 -9.77
CA THR A 44 0.26 -3.83 -10.99
C THR A 44 -0.16 -2.38 -10.75
N ALA A 45 0.23 -1.47 -11.66
CA ALA A 45 -0.30 -0.13 -11.69
C ALA A 45 -1.64 -0.14 -12.44
N HIS A 46 -2.75 0.02 -11.72
CA HIS A 46 -4.08 0.13 -12.29
C HIS A 46 -4.36 1.57 -12.69
N LEU A 47 -4.67 1.79 -13.97
CA LEU A 47 -5.07 3.11 -14.45
C LEU A 47 -6.52 3.37 -14.01
N THR A 48 -6.71 4.37 -13.15
CA THR A 48 -8.04 4.82 -12.73
C THR A 48 -8.30 6.23 -13.24
N ASP A 49 -9.53 6.72 -13.11
CA ASP A 49 -9.91 8.09 -13.47
C ASP A 49 -9.03 9.16 -12.79
N PHE A 50 -8.48 8.82 -11.61
CA PHE A 50 -7.60 9.67 -10.80
C PHE A 50 -6.10 9.37 -10.99
N GLY A 51 -5.73 8.59 -12.02
CA GLY A 51 -4.36 8.16 -12.32
C GLY A 51 -4.01 6.76 -11.78
N ASN A 52 -2.71 6.47 -11.69
CA ASN A 52 -2.22 5.16 -11.28
C ASN A 52 -2.51 4.87 -9.80
N ARG A 53 -3.23 3.78 -9.56
CA ARG A 53 -3.50 3.22 -8.24
C ARG A 53 -2.95 1.81 -8.15
N TYR A 54 -2.63 1.40 -6.93
CA TYR A 54 -2.05 0.10 -6.60
C TYR A 54 -3.01 -0.60 -5.63
N ASP A 55 -3.32 -1.86 -5.90
CA ASP A 55 -4.17 -2.64 -5.02
C ASP A 55 -3.40 -3.01 -3.74
N ARG A 56 -4.00 -2.73 -2.59
CA ARG A 56 -3.42 -3.04 -1.28
C ARG A 56 -3.11 -4.53 -1.14
N ASP A 57 -3.98 -5.40 -1.62
CA ASP A 57 -3.82 -6.86 -1.54
C ASP A 57 -2.63 -7.34 -2.37
N GLU A 58 -2.46 -6.83 -3.60
CA GLU A 58 -1.26 -7.08 -4.41
C GLU A 58 0.01 -6.64 -3.68
N ILE A 59 -0.03 -5.48 -3.00
CA ILE A 59 1.11 -5.01 -2.22
C ILE A 59 1.40 -5.94 -1.05
N SER A 60 0.37 -6.35 -0.28
CA SER A 60 0.52 -7.32 0.82
C SER A 60 1.15 -8.62 0.33
N GLN A 61 0.61 -9.20 -0.75
CA GLN A 61 1.14 -10.43 -1.35
C GLN A 61 2.58 -10.27 -1.82
N ALA A 62 2.91 -9.11 -2.40
CA ALA A 62 4.26 -8.83 -2.87
C ALA A 62 5.28 -8.66 -1.73
N ILE A 63 4.83 -8.20 -0.54
CA ILE A 63 5.65 -8.14 0.67
C ILE A 63 5.79 -9.54 1.28
N GLU A 64 4.71 -10.32 1.37
CA GLU A 64 4.75 -11.67 1.93
C GLU A 64 5.61 -12.62 1.09
N ASN A 65 5.57 -12.48 -0.24
CA ASN A 65 6.38 -13.26 -1.19
C ASN A 65 7.78 -12.65 -1.44
N TRP A 66 8.25 -11.80 -0.53
CA TRP A 66 9.62 -11.25 -0.56
C TRP A 66 10.63 -12.11 0.21
N TYR A 67 10.15 -12.94 1.16
CA TYR A 67 10.95 -13.88 1.96
C TYR A 67 11.06 -15.24 1.28
#